data_AF-A0A8C0K1K2-F1
#
_entry.id   AF-A0A8C0K1K2-F1
#
_cell.length_a   1.000
_cell.length_b   1.000
_cell.length_c   1.000
_cell.angle_alpha   90.00
_cell.angle_beta   90.00
_cell.angle_gamma   90.00
#
_symmetry.space_group_name_H-M   'P 1'
#
loop_
_entity.id
_entity.type
_entity.pdbx_description
1 polymer ?
#
loop_
_entity_poly.entity_id
_entity_poly.type
_entity_poly.pdbx_seq_one_letter_code
_entity_poly.pdbx_strand_id
1 'polypeptide(L)'
;MTFDDFKSKTMKDKPDQKPNGKKAKGLHFLSSRWWCPAAVTLGILCLGLLVTLILLAMQLSQVSNLLKQQQANLTHQEIILEGQILAQQQAEKTSQESERELKKTIETLTQKLDEKSKKQMELHHQNLNLQEALRKAANFSGHCPQDWLWHEENCYLFSSGPFNWEKSQENCLSLDAQMLIINSTEDLEFIQQASAHSNFPFWMGLSLRKPSSSWLWEDGSPLMPHLFRLQGPVSHVYPSGSCAYLQRGAVFADNCILSAFTICQKKANLLRAP
;
A
#
# COMPACT_ATOMS: atom_id res chain seq x y z
N MET A 1 14.08 -58.42 -40.99
CA MET A 1 13.05 -58.31 -42.04
C MET A 1 13.45 -57.13 -42.92
N THR A 2 14.25 -57.33 -43.97
CA THR A 2 13.85 -57.76 -45.32
C THR A 2 12.77 -56.85 -45.92
N PHE A 3 13.12 -56.11 -46.97
CA PHE A 3 12.63 -56.49 -48.29
C PHE A 3 13.54 -55.91 -49.39
N ASP A 4 14.10 -56.84 -50.15
CA ASP A 4 14.87 -56.65 -51.37
C ASP A 4 13.96 -56.41 -52.58
N ASP A 5 14.63 -56.00 -53.66
CA ASP A 5 14.43 -56.42 -55.04
C ASP A 5 13.48 -55.58 -55.92
N PHE A 6 14.06 -54.98 -56.98
CA PHE A 6 13.76 -55.50 -58.31
C PHE A 6 14.91 -55.33 -59.30
N LYS A 7 15.18 -56.45 -59.97
CA LYS A 7 16.22 -56.80 -60.92
C LYS A 7 15.65 -56.87 -62.34
N SER A 8 16.48 -56.57 -63.34
CA SER A 8 16.33 -57.05 -64.74
C SER A 8 17.73 -57.02 -65.37
N LYS A 9 18.53 -58.11 -65.43
CA LYS A 9 18.50 -59.34 -66.25
C LYS A 9 18.62 -59.14 -67.78
N THR A 10 19.89 -59.12 -68.22
CA THR A 10 20.53 -59.82 -69.36
C THR A 10 19.68 -60.53 -70.41
N MET A 11 20.12 -60.40 -71.66
CA MET A 11 20.01 -61.45 -72.68
C MET A 11 21.38 -61.63 -73.35
N LYS A 12 21.81 -62.90 -73.44
CA LYS A 12 23.09 -63.37 -73.97
C LYS A 12 22.69 -64.51 -74.91
N ASP A 13 23.21 -64.53 -76.12
CA ASP A 13 23.28 -65.78 -76.87
C ASP A 13 24.53 -65.85 -77.76
N LYS A 14 25.10 -67.05 -77.77
CA LYS A 14 26.26 -67.59 -78.53
C LYS A 14 25.66 -68.79 -79.33
N PRO A 15 26.38 -69.71 -80.01
CA PRO A 15 27.72 -69.74 -80.61
C PRO A 15 27.82 -70.32 -82.05
N ASP A 16 29.03 -70.19 -82.62
CA ASP A 16 29.88 -71.16 -83.36
C ASP A 16 29.39 -71.99 -84.57
N GLN A 17 30.16 -71.93 -85.68
CA GLN A 17 30.98 -73.04 -86.23
C GLN A 17 31.69 -72.63 -87.56
N LYS A 18 33.04 -72.62 -87.62
CA LYS A 18 33.98 -73.69 -88.05
C LYS A 18 34.41 -73.55 -89.55
N PRO A 19 35.40 -74.30 -90.07
CA PRO A 19 36.65 -73.72 -90.60
C PRO A 19 36.87 -74.03 -92.09
N ASN A 20 38.12 -73.82 -92.56
CA ASN A 20 38.73 -74.35 -93.78
C ASN A 20 38.50 -73.48 -95.02
N GLY A 21 39.47 -72.66 -95.42
CA GLY A 21 40.63 -73.10 -96.19
C GLY A 21 40.38 -72.71 -97.66
N LYS A 22 41.29 -71.97 -98.31
CA LYS A 22 42.40 -72.59 -99.03
C LYS A 22 43.40 -71.53 -99.48
N LYS A 23 44.69 -71.90 -99.35
CA LYS A 23 45.85 -71.30 -100.03
C LYS A 23 45.58 -71.28 -101.57
N ALA A 24 46.15 -70.42 -102.40
CA ALA A 24 47.50 -69.88 -102.37
C ALA A 24 47.71 -68.77 -103.43
N LYS A 25 48.86 -68.08 -103.27
CA LYS A 25 49.82 -67.55 -104.30
C LYS A 25 49.79 -66.06 -104.66
N GLY A 26 50.94 -65.43 -104.39
CA GLY A 26 51.71 -64.57 -105.32
C GLY A 26 51.37 -63.08 -105.28
N LEU A 27 52.23 -62.24 -104.67
CA LEU A 27 53.25 -61.37 -105.31
C LEU A 27 52.61 -60.04 -105.81
N HIS A 28 53.01 -58.83 -105.40
CA HIS A 28 54.37 -58.28 -105.40
C HIS A 28 54.46 -57.05 -104.48
N PHE A 29 55.61 -56.91 -103.80
CA PHE A 29 56.33 -55.68 -103.42
C PHE A 29 55.65 -54.33 -103.71
N LEU A 30 55.62 -53.37 -102.76
CA LEU A 30 56.75 -52.46 -102.57
C LEU A 30 56.72 -51.79 -101.18
N SER A 31 57.86 -51.89 -100.49
CA SER A 31 58.25 -51.02 -99.38
C SER A 31 58.32 -49.58 -99.88
N SER A 32 57.69 -48.61 -99.18
CA SER A 32 57.88 -47.18 -99.45
C SER A 32 58.31 -46.44 -98.18
N ARG A 33 59.42 -45.72 -98.33
CA ARG A 33 60.39 -45.32 -97.30
C ARG A 33 60.20 -43.88 -96.80
N TRP A 34 59.02 -43.29 -96.97
CA TRP A 34 58.76 -41.86 -96.67
C TRP A 34 57.55 -41.55 -95.78
N TRP A 35 56.73 -42.53 -95.41
CA TRP A 35 55.61 -42.31 -94.49
C TRP A 35 56.04 -42.24 -93.01
N CYS A 36 57.18 -42.87 -92.67
CA CYS A 36 57.75 -42.83 -91.32
C CYS A 36 58.16 -41.40 -90.86
N PRO A 37 58.98 -40.62 -91.60
CA PRO A 37 59.44 -39.32 -91.11
C PRO A 37 58.33 -38.27 -90.97
N ALA A 38 57.35 -38.22 -91.87
CA ALA A 38 56.22 -37.29 -91.77
C ALA A 38 55.30 -37.62 -90.59
N ALA A 39 55.08 -38.91 -90.30
CA ALA A 39 54.38 -39.34 -89.10
C ALA A 39 55.16 -39.01 -87.81
N VAL A 40 56.49 -39.11 -87.86
CA VAL A 40 57.38 -38.76 -86.74
C VAL A 40 57.35 -37.26 -86.43
N THR A 41 57.43 -36.39 -87.45
CA THR A 41 57.38 -34.93 -87.24
C THR A 41 56.01 -34.46 -86.74
N LEU A 42 54.93 -35.01 -87.28
CA LEU A 42 53.58 -34.72 -86.80
C LEU A 42 53.38 -35.22 -85.36
N GLY A 43 53.96 -36.38 -85.02
CA GLY A 43 54.01 -36.91 -83.66
C GLY A 43 54.72 -35.97 -82.69
N ILE A 44 55.88 -35.41 -83.07
CA ILE A 44 56.63 -34.45 -82.25
C ILE A 44 55.85 -33.15 -82.04
N LEU A 45 55.23 -32.60 -83.09
CA LEU A 45 54.36 -31.42 -82.98
C LEU A 45 53.16 -31.68 -82.07
N CYS A 46 52.56 -32.86 -82.19
CA CYS A 46 51.45 -33.28 -81.33
C CYS A 46 51.90 -33.42 -79.86
N LEU A 47 53.09 -33.99 -79.62
CA LEU A 47 53.69 -34.08 -78.28
C LEU A 47 53.99 -32.68 -77.69
N GLY A 48 54.52 -31.75 -78.49
CA GLY A 48 54.77 -30.38 -78.05
C GLY A 48 53.49 -29.64 -77.66
N LEU A 49 52.44 -29.75 -78.48
CA LEU A 49 51.11 -29.19 -78.18
C LEU A 49 50.47 -29.84 -76.95
N LEU A 50 50.64 -31.16 -76.78
CA LEU A 50 50.19 -31.85 -75.57
C LEU A 50 50.89 -31.30 -74.33
N VAL A 51 52.21 -31.09 -74.38
CA VAL A 51 52.98 -30.54 -73.26
C VAL A 51 52.53 -29.12 -72.91
N THR A 52 52.29 -28.24 -73.89
CA THR A 52 51.83 -26.86 -73.61
C THR A 52 50.42 -26.83 -73.03
N LEU A 53 49.51 -27.67 -73.52
CA LEU A 53 48.18 -27.82 -72.96
C LEU A 53 48.23 -28.32 -71.51
N ILE A 54 49.13 -29.27 -71.21
CA ILE A 54 49.35 -29.76 -69.84
C ILE A 54 49.86 -28.63 -68.94
N LEU A 55 50.85 -27.84 -69.39
CA LEU A 55 51.38 -26.70 -68.62
C LEU A 55 50.30 -25.63 -68.35
N LEU A 56 49.50 -25.28 -69.36
CA LEU A 56 48.37 -24.34 -69.21
C LEU A 56 47.29 -24.89 -68.28
N ALA A 57 46.98 -26.19 -68.38
CA ALA A 57 46.02 -26.84 -67.48
C ALA A 57 46.52 -26.83 -66.03
N MET A 58 47.82 -27.05 -65.79
CA MET A 58 48.41 -26.95 -64.45
C MET A 58 48.34 -25.51 -63.92
N GLN A 59 48.65 -24.50 -64.74
CA GLN A 59 48.54 -23.08 -64.35
C GLN A 59 47.10 -22.69 -64.03
N LEU A 60 46.14 -23.08 -64.87
CA LEU A 60 44.70 -22.87 -64.62
C LEU A 60 44.23 -23.60 -63.36
N SER A 61 44.74 -24.81 -63.12
CA SER A 61 44.46 -25.57 -61.89
C SER A 61 44.99 -24.85 -60.65
N GLN A 62 46.22 -24.31 -60.69
CA GLN A 62 46.80 -23.53 -59.59
C GLN A 62 46.00 -22.26 -59.29
N VAL A 63 45.67 -21.46 -60.30
CA VAL A 63 44.88 -20.23 -60.15
C VAL A 63 43.47 -20.55 -59.64
N SER A 64 42.84 -21.61 -60.14
CA SER A 64 41.53 -22.06 -59.65
C SER A 64 41.58 -22.45 -58.17
N ASN A 65 42.62 -23.17 -57.75
CA ASN A 65 42.81 -23.55 -56.35
C ASN A 65 43.02 -22.32 -55.45
N LEU A 66 43.81 -21.32 -55.90
CA LEU A 66 44.00 -20.06 -55.19
C LEU A 66 42.68 -19.27 -55.04
N LEU A 67 41.90 -19.14 -56.11
CA LEU A 67 40.59 -18.47 -56.07
C LEU A 67 39.62 -19.20 -55.13
N LYS A 68 39.58 -20.53 -55.16
CA LYS A 68 38.78 -21.34 -54.24
C LYS A 68 39.19 -21.13 -52.78
N GLN A 69 40.49 -21.08 -52.51
CA GLN A 69 41.02 -20.84 -51.17
C GLN A 69 40.69 -19.43 -50.69
N GLN A 70 40.78 -18.42 -51.56
CA GLN A 70 40.45 -17.05 -51.20
C GLN A 70 38.94 -16.87 -50.96
N GLN A 71 38.09 -17.48 -51.79
CA GLN A 71 36.64 -17.49 -51.59
C GLN A 71 36.27 -18.15 -50.26
N ALA A 72 36.88 -19.29 -49.94
CA ALA A 72 36.66 -19.97 -48.66
C ALA A 72 37.05 -19.06 -47.47
N ASN A 73 38.17 -18.33 -47.58
CA ASN A 73 38.61 -17.40 -46.55
C ASN A 73 37.63 -16.22 -46.36
N LEU A 74 37.13 -15.62 -47.45
CA LEU A 74 36.12 -14.56 -47.39
C LEU A 74 34.81 -15.04 -46.77
N THR A 75 34.31 -16.20 -47.20
CA THR A 75 33.08 -16.78 -46.62
C THR A 75 33.24 -17.11 -45.15
N HIS A 76 34.42 -17.55 -44.73
CA HIS A 76 34.69 -17.81 -43.31
C HIS A 76 34.69 -16.52 -42.49
N GLN A 77 35.30 -15.45 -43.01
CA GLN A 77 35.33 -14.14 -42.37
C GLN A 77 33.93 -13.52 -42.28
N GLU A 78 33.09 -13.68 -43.30
CA GLU A 78 31.69 -13.24 -43.32
C GLU A 78 30.88 -13.95 -42.21
N ILE A 79 31.00 -15.27 -42.10
CA ILE A 79 30.33 -16.06 -41.05
C ILE A 79 30.78 -15.62 -39.64
N ILE A 80 32.08 -15.34 -39.46
CA ILE A 80 32.60 -14.84 -38.17
C ILE A 80 32.01 -13.46 -37.85
N LEU A 81 31.96 -12.57 -38.84
CA LEU A 81 31.45 -11.21 -38.67
C LEU A 81 29.96 -11.22 -38.31
N GLU A 82 29.15 -12.03 -39.00
CA GLU A 82 27.72 -12.21 -38.67
C GLU A 82 27.53 -12.76 -37.25
N GLY A 83 28.36 -13.73 -36.85
CA GLY A 83 28.35 -14.27 -35.49
C GLY A 83 28.64 -13.20 -34.42
N GLN A 84 29.60 -12.32 -34.67
CA GLN A 84 29.92 -11.20 -33.78
C GLN A 84 28.79 -10.16 -33.72
N ILE A 85 28.19 -9.83 -34.87
CA ILE A 85 27.05 -8.90 -34.94
C ILE A 85 25.86 -9.45 -34.13
N LEU A 86 25.52 -10.73 -34.30
CA LEU A 86 24.47 -11.39 -33.52
C LEU A 86 24.79 -11.40 -32.02
N ALA A 87 26.03 -11.70 -31.66
CA ALA A 87 26.47 -11.67 -30.26
C ALA A 87 26.34 -10.27 -29.64
N GLN A 88 26.71 -9.23 -30.39
CA GLN A 88 26.63 -7.85 -29.94
C GLN A 88 25.18 -7.37 -29.83
N GLN A 89 24.31 -7.71 -30.80
CA GLN A 89 22.88 -7.41 -30.73
C GLN A 89 22.21 -8.12 -29.55
N GLN A 90 22.61 -9.36 -29.25
CA GLN A 90 22.10 -10.08 -28.09
C GLN A 90 22.57 -9.44 -26.77
N ALA A 91 23.82 -8.97 -26.71
CA ALA A 91 24.33 -8.21 -25.56
C ALA A 91 23.57 -6.89 -25.37
N GLU A 92 23.27 -6.17 -26.45
CA GLU A 92 22.51 -4.92 -26.40
C GLU A 92 21.05 -5.17 -25.98
N LYS A 93 20.41 -6.20 -26.53
CA LYS A 93 19.04 -6.60 -26.17
C LYS A 93 18.95 -7.02 -24.69
N THR A 94 19.93 -7.77 -24.19
CA THR A 94 19.97 -8.17 -22.77
C THR A 94 20.22 -6.98 -21.85
N SER A 95 21.08 -6.04 -22.25
CA SER A 95 21.27 -4.76 -21.53
C SER A 95 19.97 -3.96 -21.48
N GLN A 96 19.28 -3.79 -22.61
CA GLN A 96 18.03 -3.03 -22.68
C GLN A 96 16.90 -3.68 -21.87
N GLU A 97 16.83 -5.01 -21.83
CA GLU A 97 15.87 -5.73 -20.99
C GLU A 97 16.17 -5.53 -19.49
N SER A 98 17.45 -5.57 -19.10
CA SER A 98 17.85 -5.30 -17.72
C SER A 98 17.51 -3.86 -17.28
N GLU A 99 17.65 -2.87 -18.16
CA GLU A 99 17.26 -1.49 -17.89
C GLU A 99 15.74 -1.33 -17.73
N ARG A 100 14.94 -2.06 -18.51
CA ARG A 100 13.46 -2.04 -18.38
C ARG A 100 13.03 -2.61 -17.04
N GLU A 101 13.59 -3.74 -16.63
CA GLU A 101 13.31 -4.34 -15.32
C GLU A 101 13.77 -3.45 -14.17
N LEU A 102 14.95 -2.81 -14.30
CA LEU A 102 15.43 -1.85 -13.33
C LEU A 102 14.49 -0.63 -13.24
N LYS A 103 14.06 -0.07 -14.37
CA LYS A 103 13.12 1.05 -14.41
C LYS A 103 11.79 0.71 -13.74
N LYS A 104 11.24 -0.46 -14.04
CA LYS A 104 10.01 -0.96 -13.41
C LYS A 104 10.15 -1.10 -11.89
N THR A 105 11.32 -1.57 -11.43
CA THR A 105 11.64 -1.67 -10.01
C THR A 105 11.71 -0.30 -9.35
N ILE A 106 12.36 0.68 -10.00
CA ILE A 106 12.44 2.07 -9.52
C ILE A 106 11.06 2.70 -9.43
N GLU A 107 10.21 2.54 -10.44
CA GLU A 107 8.84 3.04 -10.45
C GLU A 107 8.01 2.44 -9.30
N THR A 108 8.13 1.12 -9.10
CA THR A 108 7.45 0.41 -8.00
C THR A 108 7.92 0.90 -6.63
N LEU A 109 9.23 1.07 -6.44
CA LEU A 109 9.79 1.57 -5.18
C LEU A 109 9.35 3.02 -4.92
N THR A 110 9.33 3.86 -5.96
CA THR A 110 8.88 5.25 -5.86
C THR A 110 7.42 5.32 -5.42
N GLN A 111 6.55 4.48 -6.00
CA GLN A 111 5.15 4.41 -5.61
C GLN A 111 4.98 3.96 -4.15
N LYS A 112 5.72 2.93 -3.70
CA LYS A 112 5.70 2.49 -2.30
C LYS A 112 6.18 3.58 -1.34
N LEU A 113 7.16 4.38 -1.76
CA LEU A 113 7.70 5.47 -0.96
C LEU A 113 6.68 6.61 -0.82
N ASP A 114 5.98 6.95 -1.89
CA ASP A 114 4.87 7.92 -1.88
C ASP A 114 3.73 7.46 -0.96
N GLU A 115 3.29 6.21 -1.08
CA GLU A 115 2.25 5.63 -0.22
C GLU A 115 2.67 5.65 1.27
N LYS A 116 3.94 5.32 1.55
CA LYS A 116 4.49 5.38 2.91
C LYS A 116 4.54 6.82 3.43
N SER A 117 4.89 7.80 2.59
CA SER A 117 4.91 9.21 2.96
C SER A 117 3.51 9.72 3.33
N LYS A 118 2.48 9.33 2.56
CA LYS A 118 1.07 9.67 2.83
C LYS A 118 0.60 9.09 4.15
N LYS A 119 0.86 7.80 4.41
CA LYS A 119 0.55 7.15 5.70
C LYS A 119 1.28 7.82 6.86
N GLN A 120 2.52 8.25 6.66
CA GLN A 120 3.30 8.95 7.70
C GLN A 120 2.73 10.34 8.00
N MET A 121 2.29 11.09 7.00
CA MET A 121 1.64 12.39 7.19
C MET A 121 0.30 12.24 7.91
N GLU A 122 -0.49 11.23 7.57
CA GLU A 122 -1.77 10.95 8.23
C GLU A 122 -1.57 10.54 9.69
N LEU A 123 -0.59 9.68 9.98
CA LEU A 123 -0.23 9.32 11.34
C LEU A 123 0.25 10.54 12.15
N HIS A 124 1.04 11.42 11.53
CA HIS A 124 1.48 12.66 12.17
C HIS A 124 0.31 13.56 12.53
N HIS A 125 -0.66 13.71 11.61
CA HIS A 125 -1.88 14.48 11.86
C HIS A 125 -2.73 13.86 12.98
N GLN A 126 -2.90 12.54 12.99
CA GLN A 126 -3.59 11.84 14.08
C GLN A 126 -2.92 12.05 15.43
N ASN A 127 -1.58 12.05 15.48
CA ASN A 127 -0.83 12.27 16.72
C ASN A 127 -1.05 13.70 17.25
N LEU A 128 -1.04 14.71 16.37
CA LEU A 128 -1.35 16.11 16.75
C LEU A 128 -2.78 16.24 17.30
N ASN A 129 -3.76 15.61 16.65
CA ASN A 129 -5.14 15.63 17.11
C ASN A 129 -5.28 14.95 18.48
N LEU A 130 -4.59 13.83 18.70
CA LEU A 130 -4.57 13.13 19.98
C LEU A 130 -3.92 13.99 21.07
N GLN A 131 -2.80 14.65 20.78
CA GLN A 131 -2.16 15.56 21.72
C GLN A 131 -3.07 16.71 22.14
N GLU A 132 -3.84 17.29 21.21
CA GLU A 132 -4.80 18.35 21.54
C GLU A 132 -5.98 17.81 22.38
N ALA A 133 -6.48 16.62 22.07
CA ALA A 133 -7.51 15.96 22.87
C ALA A 133 -7.01 15.67 24.30
N LEU A 134 -5.78 15.17 24.44
CA LEU A 134 -5.14 14.93 25.72
C LEU A 134 -4.89 16.22 26.50
N ARG A 135 -4.49 17.32 25.84
CA ARG A 135 -4.34 18.64 26.46
C ARG A 135 -5.66 19.15 27.00
N LYS A 136 -6.74 19.01 26.23
CA LYS A 136 -8.10 19.34 26.68
C LYS A 136 -8.50 18.48 27.88
N ALA A 137 -8.33 17.17 27.82
CA ALA A 137 -8.64 16.27 28.94
C ALA A 137 -7.79 16.56 30.19
N ALA A 138 -6.51 16.91 30.03
CA ALA A 138 -5.63 17.28 31.14
C ALA A 138 -6.08 18.56 31.84
N ASN A 139 -6.60 19.56 31.10
CA ASN A 139 -7.22 20.75 31.67
C ASN A 139 -8.48 20.45 32.52
N PHE A 140 -9.04 19.25 32.41
CA PHE A 140 -10.21 18.79 33.17
C PHE A 140 -9.86 17.76 34.26
N SER A 141 -8.59 17.51 34.55
CA SER A 141 -8.16 16.61 35.64
C SER A 141 -8.19 17.29 37.02
N GLY A 142 -9.30 17.95 37.33
CA GLY A 142 -9.55 18.46 38.67
C GLY A 142 -9.88 17.31 39.62
N HIS A 143 -9.08 17.12 40.67
CA HIS A 143 -9.42 16.12 41.69
C HIS A 143 -10.53 16.69 42.58
N CYS A 144 -11.76 16.18 42.43
CA CYS A 144 -12.76 16.35 43.46
C CYS A 144 -12.33 15.59 44.72
N PRO A 145 -12.64 16.10 45.94
CA PRO A 145 -12.39 15.35 47.15
C PRO A 145 -13.08 13.98 47.13
N GLN A 146 -12.61 13.05 47.95
CA GLN A 146 -13.24 11.74 48.08
C GLN A 146 -14.74 11.87 48.38
N ASP A 147 -15.56 11.06 47.71
CA ASP A 147 -17.03 11.03 47.79
C ASP A 147 -17.77 12.22 47.14
N TRP A 148 -17.06 13.11 46.44
CA TRP A 148 -17.67 14.16 45.62
C TRP A 148 -17.76 13.70 44.15
N LEU A 149 -18.90 13.94 43.53
CA LEU A 149 -19.12 13.72 42.11
C LEU A 149 -18.50 14.86 41.31
N TRP A 150 -17.71 14.52 40.29
CA TRP A 150 -17.11 15.50 39.39
C TRP A 150 -18.00 15.70 38.16
N HIS A 151 -18.26 16.97 37.82
CA HIS A 151 -18.87 17.36 36.55
C HIS A 151 -18.35 18.73 36.12
N GLU A 152 -17.78 18.78 34.91
CA GLU A 152 -17.14 19.96 34.33
C GLU A 152 -16.09 20.61 35.25
N GLU A 153 -16.34 21.85 35.69
CA GLU A 153 -15.44 22.60 36.57
C GLU A 153 -15.82 22.50 38.06
N ASN A 154 -16.82 21.68 38.41
CA ASN A 154 -17.41 21.63 39.73
C ASN A 154 -17.36 20.22 40.33
N CYS A 155 -17.43 20.18 41.65
CA CYS A 155 -17.56 19.00 42.48
C CYS A 155 -18.86 19.11 43.26
N TYR A 156 -19.62 18.01 43.35
CA TYR A 156 -20.92 17.96 44.00
C TYR A 156 -20.95 16.88 45.09
N LEU A 157 -21.44 17.23 46.27
CA LEU A 157 -21.62 16.30 47.38
C LEU A 157 -23.09 16.23 47.79
N PHE A 158 -23.63 15.02 47.80
CA PHE A 158 -24.95 14.73 48.36
C PHE A 158 -24.76 14.43 49.85
N SER A 159 -25.35 15.25 50.72
CA SER A 159 -25.18 15.14 52.18
C SER A 159 -25.61 13.77 52.71
N SER A 160 -25.00 13.30 53.80
CA SER A 160 -25.35 12.03 54.44
C SER A 160 -26.60 12.08 55.33
N GLY A 161 -27.09 13.26 55.69
CA GLY A 161 -28.24 13.41 56.59
C GLY A 161 -29.09 14.65 56.29
N PRO A 162 -30.38 14.62 56.65
CA PRO A 162 -31.28 15.72 56.37
C PRO A 162 -31.19 16.83 57.43
N PHE A 163 -31.22 18.08 56.98
CA PHE A 163 -31.25 19.28 57.81
C PHE A 163 -32.24 20.30 57.25
N ASN A 164 -32.56 21.33 58.06
CA ASN A 164 -33.27 22.49 57.52
C ASN A 164 -32.36 23.28 56.59
N TRP A 165 -32.94 24.12 55.73
CA TRP A 165 -32.18 24.78 54.66
C TRP A 165 -31.02 25.64 55.18
N GLU A 166 -31.23 26.37 56.28
CA GLU A 166 -30.18 27.22 56.87
C GLU A 166 -29.02 26.38 57.42
N LYS A 167 -29.34 25.29 58.12
CA LYS A 167 -28.29 24.39 58.63
C LYS A 167 -27.57 23.66 57.50
N SER A 168 -28.27 23.34 56.42
CA SER A 168 -27.70 22.78 55.21
C SER A 168 -26.71 23.73 54.54
N GLN A 169 -27.03 25.03 54.46
CA GLN A 169 -26.11 26.06 53.99
C GLN A 169 -24.84 26.11 54.85
N GLU A 170 -24.98 26.18 56.18
CA GLU A 170 -23.84 26.14 57.10
C GLU A 170 -22.96 24.90 56.90
N ASN A 171 -23.58 23.73 56.71
CA ASN A 171 -22.86 22.49 56.49
C ASN A 171 -22.06 22.53 55.18
N CYS A 172 -22.63 23.05 54.08
CA CYS A 172 -21.87 23.21 52.83
C CYS A 172 -20.71 24.20 53.02
N LEU A 173 -20.93 25.33 53.69
CA LEU A 173 -19.89 26.31 53.99
C LEU A 173 -18.74 25.71 54.82
N SER A 174 -19.04 24.81 55.76
CA SER A 174 -18.02 24.11 56.56
C SER A 174 -17.11 23.17 55.75
N LEU A 175 -17.48 22.86 54.51
CA LEU A 175 -16.73 22.01 53.57
C LEU A 175 -16.01 22.82 52.47
N ASP A 176 -15.85 24.13 52.67
CA ASP A 176 -15.39 25.10 51.69
C ASP A 176 -16.20 25.02 50.38
N ALA A 177 -17.52 24.90 50.53
CA ALA A 177 -18.48 24.74 49.45
C ALA A 177 -19.69 25.65 49.68
N GLN A 178 -20.59 25.67 48.71
CA GLN A 178 -21.88 26.35 48.77
C GLN A 178 -23.00 25.35 48.47
N MET A 179 -24.27 25.67 48.72
CA MET A 179 -25.37 24.85 48.23
C MET A 179 -25.42 24.92 46.70
N LEU A 180 -26.00 23.90 46.08
CA LEU A 180 -26.12 23.79 44.63
C LEU A 180 -26.71 25.06 43.99
N ILE A 181 -26.02 25.60 42.99
CA ILE A 181 -26.49 26.66 42.09
C ILE A 181 -26.48 26.08 40.69
N ILE A 182 -27.60 26.21 39.98
CA ILE A 182 -27.74 25.68 38.62
C ILE A 182 -27.59 26.84 37.64
N ASN A 183 -26.49 26.84 36.88
CA ASN A 183 -26.16 27.92 35.96
C ASN A 183 -26.53 27.61 34.50
N SER A 184 -26.68 26.33 34.16
CA SER A 184 -26.95 25.86 32.80
C SER A 184 -27.95 24.70 32.79
N THR A 185 -28.46 24.37 31.60
CA THR A 185 -29.32 23.20 31.41
C THR A 185 -28.51 21.91 31.59
N GLU A 186 -27.23 21.93 31.21
CA GLU A 186 -26.30 20.82 31.36
C GLU A 186 -26.06 20.47 32.84
N ASP A 187 -25.84 21.48 33.69
CA ASP A 187 -25.74 21.33 35.15
C ASP A 187 -27.02 20.68 35.71
N LEU A 188 -28.19 21.14 35.25
CA LEU A 188 -29.48 20.61 35.71
C LEU A 188 -29.65 19.14 35.33
N GLU A 189 -29.38 18.78 34.08
CA GLU A 189 -29.51 17.40 33.58
C GLU A 189 -28.59 16.44 34.35
N PHE A 190 -27.34 16.83 34.60
CA PHE A 190 -26.40 16.05 35.40
C PHE A 190 -26.94 15.79 36.81
N ILE A 191 -27.41 16.84 37.51
CA ILE A 191 -27.92 16.71 38.88
C ILE A 191 -29.22 15.90 38.93
N GLN A 192 -30.11 16.07 37.94
CA GLN A 192 -31.32 15.26 37.83
C GLN A 192 -30.97 13.78 37.64
N GLN A 193 -30.00 13.46 36.80
CA GLN A 193 -29.55 12.09 36.60
C GLN A 193 -28.88 11.50 37.85
N ALA A 194 -28.02 12.28 38.52
CA ALA A 194 -27.34 11.88 39.76
C ALA A 194 -28.33 11.60 40.90
N SER A 195 -29.45 12.33 40.95
CA SER A 195 -30.50 12.17 41.95
C SER A 195 -31.64 11.24 41.53
N ALA A 196 -31.70 10.77 40.27
CA ALA A 196 -32.85 10.07 39.69
C ALA A 196 -33.26 8.79 40.46
N HIS A 197 -32.28 8.08 41.02
CA HIS A 197 -32.50 6.83 41.76
C HIS A 197 -32.82 7.06 43.25
N SER A 198 -32.71 8.31 43.73
CA SER A 198 -33.01 8.66 45.11
C SER A 198 -34.46 9.14 45.26
N ASN A 199 -35.13 8.63 46.29
CA ASN A 199 -36.45 9.11 46.68
C ASN A 199 -36.39 10.28 47.67
N PHE A 200 -35.20 10.64 48.14
CA PHE A 200 -35.02 11.70 49.11
C PHE A 200 -35.12 13.09 48.46
N PRO A 201 -35.70 14.08 49.17
CA PRO A 201 -35.62 15.48 48.76
C PRO A 201 -34.23 16.05 49.07
N PHE A 202 -33.70 16.84 48.14
CA PHE A 202 -32.40 17.52 48.28
C PHE A 202 -32.55 19.02 48.14
N TRP A 203 -32.33 19.77 49.22
CA TRP A 203 -32.20 21.22 49.17
C TRP A 203 -31.12 21.66 48.17
N MET A 204 -31.42 22.75 47.48
CA MET A 204 -30.51 23.50 46.63
C MET A 204 -30.43 24.94 47.12
N GLY A 205 -29.44 25.69 46.62
CA GLY A 205 -29.16 27.07 47.02
C GLY A 205 -30.17 28.11 46.57
N LEU A 206 -31.39 27.71 46.19
CA LEU A 206 -32.43 28.59 45.68
C LEU A 206 -33.50 28.85 46.77
N SER A 207 -33.75 30.11 47.07
CA SER A 207 -34.73 30.49 48.09
C SER A 207 -35.52 31.76 47.75
N LEU A 208 -36.69 31.89 48.36
CA LEU A 208 -37.58 33.04 48.33
C LEU A 208 -37.79 33.51 49.77
N ARG A 209 -36.97 34.48 50.20
CA ARG A 209 -36.91 34.98 51.59
C ARG A 209 -36.99 36.51 51.63
N LYS A 210 -37.58 37.06 52.69
CA LYS A 210 -37.64 38.51 52.89
C LYS A 210 -36.22 39.09 53.09
N PRO A 211 -35.94 40.30 52.58
CA PRO A 211 -36.86 41.22 51.91
C PRO A 211 -37.07 40.96 50.41
N SER A 212 -36.45 39.93 49.82
CA SER A 212 -36.60 39.61 48.40
C SER A 212 -38.03 39.20 48.06
N SER A 213 -38.53 39.70 46.93
CA SER A 213 -39.79 39.27 46.31
C SER A 213 -39.58 38.25 45.18
N SER A 214 -38.33 37.90 44.86
CA SER A 214 -37.95 36.96 43.81
C SER A 214 -37.12 35.80 44.34
N TRP A 215 -37.15 34.68 43.61
CA TRP A 215 -36.28 33.52 43.84
C TRP A 215 -34.83 33.89 43.52
N LEU A 216 -33.95 33.73 44.50
CA LEU A 216 -32.52 34.04 44.39
C LEU A 216 -31.69 32.81 44.75
N TRP A 217 -30.62 32.61 44.00
CA TRP A 217 -29.54 31.70 44.34
C TRP A 217 -28.66 32.27 45.46
N GLU A 218 -27.80 31.45 46.07
CA GLU A 218 -26.90 31.90 47.14
C GLU A 218 -25.91 32.98 46.72
N ASP A 219 -25.56 33.03 45.43
CA ASP A 219 -24.73 34.08 44.85
C ASP A 219 -25.50 35.40 44.57
N GLY A 220 -26.80 35.42 44.88
CA GLY A 220 -27.70 36.56 44.68
C GLY A 220 -28.26 36.67 43.26
N SER A 221 -27.90 35.76 42.34
CA SER A 221 -28.45 35.76 40.98
C SER A 221 -29.92 35.31 40.98
N PRO A 222 -30.77 35.88 40.09
CA PRO A 222 -32.17 35.49 40.01
C PRO A 222 -32.35 34.17 39.24
N LEU A 223 -33.39 33.40 39.61
CA LEU A 223 -33.78 32.21 38.82
C LEU A 223 -34.17 32.61 37.39
N MET A 224 -33.51 32.03 36.39
CA MET A 224 -33.87 32.22 34.99
C MET A 224 -35.10 31.38 34.61
N PRO A 225 -36.12 31.95 33.93
CA PRO A 225 -37.38 31.25 33.64
C PRO A 225 -37.27 29.96 32.79
N HIS A 226 -36.18 29.81 32.03
CA HIS A 226 -36.01 28.69 31.10
C HIS A 226 -35.30 27.46 31.71
N LEU A 227 -34.73 27.58 32.91
CA LEU A 227 -33.99 26.47 33.54
C LEU A 227 -34.92 25.34 33.98
N PHE A 228 -35.93 25.66 34.80
CA PHE A 228 -36.91 24.69 35.26
C PHE A 228 -38.17 25.36 35.80
N ARG A 229 -39.24 24.57 35.92
CA ARG A 229 -40.49 25.00 36.54
C ARG A 229 -40.55 24.54 38.01
N LEU A 230 -40.65 25.50 38.92
CA LEU A 230 -40.91 25.24 40.34
C LEU A 230 -42.32 24.70 40.56
N GLN A 231 -42.43 23.66 41.37
CA GLN A 231 -43.69 23.03 41.80
C GLN A 231 -43.88 23.17 43.32
N GLY A 232 -45.08 22.91 43.83
CA GLY A 232 -45.37 22.95 45.27
C GLY A 232 -45.87 24.30 45.80
N PRO A 233 -46.21 24.37 47.10
CA PRO A 233 -46.81 25.56 47.71
C PRO A 233 -45.76 26.65 47.94
N VAL A 234 -45.68 27.61 47.01
CA VAL A 234 -44.93 28.86 47.25
C VAL A 234 -45.77 29.74 48.18
N SER A 235 -45.28 30.01 49.39
CA SER A 235 -46.02 30.81 50.36
C SER A 235 -45.15 31.90 50.96
N HIS A 236 -45.46 33.15 50.60
CA HIS A 236 -44.90 34.34 51.24
C HIS A 236 -45.32 34.49 52.72
N VAL A 237 -46.19 33.60 53.22
CA VAL A 237 -46.66 33.58 54.61
C VAL A 237 -45.65 32.90 55.53
N TYR A 238 -44.77 32.04 55.02
CA TYR A 238 -43.74 31.41 55.85
C TYR A 238 -42.75 32.47 56.37
N PRO A 239 -42.59 32.65 57.70
CA PRO A 239 -41.63 33.62 58.25
C PRO A 239 -40.18 33.33 57.83
N SER A 240 -39.86 32.03 57.68
CA SER A 240 -38.60 31.48 57.19
C SER A 240 -38.43 31.54 55.66
N GLY A 241 -39.49 31.87 54.92
CA GLY A 241 -39.55 31.84 53.46
C GLY A 241 -39.78 30.44 52.87
N SER A 242 -39.76 30.37 51.55
CA SER A 242 -39.81 29.13 50.77
C SER A 242 -38.44 28.80 50.20
N CYS A 243 -38.05 27.54 50.24
CA CYS A 243 -36.76 27.04 49.77
C CYS A 243 -36.98 25.94 48.75
N ALA A 244 -36.11 25.85 47.75
CA ALA A 244 -36.26 24.88 46.67
C ALA A 244 -35.49 23.59 46.95
N TYR A 245 -36.07 22.47 46.56
CA TYR A 245 -35.44 21.16 46.62
C TYR A 245 -35.70 20.35 45.35
N LEU A 246 -34.79 19.43 45.05
CA LEU A 246 -34.91 18.46 43.98
C LEU A 246 -35.41 17.12 44.53
N GLN A 247 -36.38 16.52 43.86
CA GLN A 247 -36.83 15.16 44.16
C GLN A 247 -37.30 14.49 42.87
N ARG A 248 -36.80 13.28 42.59
CA ARG A 248 -37.17 12.50 41.38
C ARG A 248 -37.04 13.31 40.08
N GLY A 249 -35.97 14.09 39.97
CA GLY A 249 -35.69 14.92 38.78
C GLY A 249 -36.55 16.17 38.62
N ALA A 250 -37.46 16.47 39.55
CA ALA A 250 -38.28 17.69 39.52
C ALA A 250 -37.92 18.63 40.67
N VAL A 251 -38.05 19.95 40.43
CA VAL A 251 -37.76 20.99 41.43
C VAL A 251 -39.04 21.47 42.09
N PHE A 252 -39.05 21.46 43.41
CA PHE A 252 -40.18 21.82 44.26
C PHE A 252 -39.80 22.94 45.22
N ALA A 253 -40.80 23.58 45.83
CA ALA A 253 -40.65 24.59 46.86
C ALA A 253 -41.45 24.19 48.11
N ASP A 254 -40.85 24.38 49.29
CA ASP A 254 -41.54 24.19 50.57
C ASP A 254 -40.93 25.11 51.65
N ASN A 255 -41.46 25.05 52.88
CA ASN A 255 -40.99 25.81 54.01
C ASN A 255 -39.54 25.43 54.36
N CYS A 256 -38.66 26.44 54.44
CA CYS A 256 -37.23 26.27 54.71
C CYS A 256 -36.89 25.56 56.04
N ILE A 257 -37.83 25.48 56.99
CA ILE A 257 -37.62 24.78 58.28
C ILE A 257 -37.72 23.26 58.18
N LEU A 258 -38.28 22.73 57.07
CA LEU A 258 -38.40 21.30 56.87
C LEU A 258 -37.03 20.66 56.69
N SER A 259 -36.92 19.39 57.04
CA SER A 259 -35.67 18.64 56.91
C SER A 259 -35.60 17.94 55.56
N ALA A 260 -34.53 18.18 54.82
CA ALA A 260 -34.22 17.47 53.58
C ALA A 260 -32.70 17.28 53.49
N PHE A 261 -32.27 16.35 52.64
CA PHE A 261 -30.86 16.23 52.30
C PHE A 261 -30.42 17.46 51.51
N THR A 262 -29.15 17.60 51.17
CA THR A 262 -28.62 18.78 50.49
C THR A 262 -27.58 18.39 49.47
N ILE A 263 -27.50 19.17 48.40
CA ILE A 263 -26.40 19.08 47.43
C ILE A 263 -25.50 20.27 47.66
N CYS A 264 -24.26 20.02 48.07
CA CYS A 264 -23.20 21.02 48.13
C CYS A 264 -22.42 21.02 46.82
N GLN A 265 -21.89 22.17 46.42
CA GLN A 265 -21.04 22.33 45.26
C GLN A 265 -19.80 23.18 45.56
N LYS A 266 -18.69 22.89 44.91
CA LYS A 266 -17.50 23.76 44.88
C LYS A 266 -16.71 23.58 43.60
N LYS A 267 -15.83 24.52 43.27
CA LYS A 267 -14.95 24.38 42.11
C LYS A 267 -14.00 23.20 42.29
N ALA A 268 -13.79 22.45 41.21
CA ALA A 268 -12.79 21.39 41.19
C ALA A 268 -11.39 21.99 41.37
N ASN A 269 -10.52 21.27 42.08
CA ASN A 269 -9.12 21.67 42.22
C ASN A 269 -8.40 21.45 40.89
N LEU A 270 -8.47 22.44 39.99
CA LEU A 270 -7.75 22.42 38.72
C LEU A 270 -6.25 22.48 39.03
N LEU A 271 -5.58 21.32 38.97
CA LEU A 271 -4.13 21.30 38.93
C LEU A 271 -3.72 21.95 37.60
N ARG A 272 -3.29 23.22 37.65
CA ARG A 272 -2.53 23.76 36.53
C ARG A 272 -1.27 22.92 36.42
N ALA A 273 -1.13 22.21 35.30
CA ALA A 273 0.16 21.67 34.92
C ALA A 273 1.16 22.84 34.88
N PRO A 274 2.39 22.65 35.41
CA PRO A 274 3.43 23.67 35.41
C PRO A 274 3.85 24.09 33.99
#